data_AF-A0A418M1N6-F1
#
_entry.id   AF-A0A418M1N6-F1
#
_cell.length_a   1.000
_cell.length_b   1.000
_cell.length_c   1.000
_cell.angle_alpha   90.00
_cell.angle_beta   90.00
_cell.angle_gamma   90.00
#
_symmetry.space_group_name_H-M   'P 1'
#
loop_
_entity.id
_entity.type
_entity.pdbx_description
1 polymer ?
#
loop_
_entity_poly.entity_id
_entity_poly.type
_entity_poly.pdbx_seq_one_letter_code
_entity_poly.pdbx_strand_id
1 'polypeptide(L)' 'MKEVFSLDDSPNSKLSHPFCATRDDPAPPFCLDGLSKGQKKRICQEEYRGNWLYLVFYSSDFSFV' A
#
# COMPACT_ATOMS: atom_id res chain seq x y z
N MET A 1 11.71 2.35 -18.68
CA MET A 1 11.53 0.90 -18.47
C MET A 1 12.76 0.42 -17.69
N LYS A 2 12.54 0.03 -16.43
CA LYS A 2 13.51 -0.45 -15.41
C LYS A 2 14.66 0.52 -15.02
N GLU A 3 14.39 1.33 -14.02
CA GLU A 3 15.44 1.93 -13.18
C GLU A 3 16.04 0.82 -12.31
N VAL A 4 17.33 0.59 -12.47
CA VAL A 4 18.14 -0.36 -11.69
C VAL A 4 18.52 0.34 -10.39
N PHE A 5 18.02 -0.16 -9.26
CA PHE A 5 18.45 0.31 -7.95
C PHE A 5 19.83 -0.27 -7.64
N SER A 6 20.87 0.51 -7.89
CA SER A 6 22.20 0.28 -7.31
C SER A 6 22.15 0.65 -5.83
N LEU A 7 22.37 -0.33 -4.95
CA LEU A 7 22.56 -0.09 -3.53
C LEU A 7 24.03 0.26 -3.29
N ASP A 8 24.32 1.54 -3.11
CA ASP A 8 25.61 1.99 -2.60
C ASP A 8 25.70 1.64 -1.11
N ASP A 9 26.47 0.59 -0.79
CA ASP A 9 26.72 0.10 0.56
C ASP A 9 27.75 1.01 1.25
N SER A 10 27.26 2.08 1.89
CA SER A 10 28.06 2.99 2.72
C SER A 10 27.53 2.95 4.16
N PRO A 11 28.38 2.78 5.20
CA PRO A 11 27.96 2.30 6.52
C PRO A 11 27.27 3.37 7.39
N ASN A 12 26.85 4.50 6.83
CA ASN A 12 26.15 5.56 7.57
C ASN A 12 25.21 6.38 6.69
N SER A 13 24.39 5.73 5.86
CA SER A 13 23.17 6.34 5.36
C SER A 13 22.01 5.78 6.18
N LYS A 14 21.29 6.64 6.91
CA LYS A 14 19.95 6.29 7.36
C LYS A 14 19.16 5.97 6.09
N LEU A 15 18.95 4.70 5.77
CA LEU A 15 17.97 4.28 4.78
C LEU A 15 16.62 4.77 5.30
N SER A 16 16.23 5.99 4.93
CA SER A 16 14.87 6.46 5.11
C SER A 16 14.04 5.66 4.14
N HIS A 17 13.58 4.48 4.55
CA HIS A 17 12.58 3.73 3.80
C HIS A 17 11.43 4.70 3.56
N PRO A 18 11.14 5.07 2.30
CA PRO A 18 10.02 5.93 2.03
C PRO A 18 8.80 5.09 2.40
N PHE A 19 7.96 5.60 3.30
CA PHE A 19 6.65 5.02 3.61
C PHE A 19 6.61 3.78 4.52
N CYS A 20 7.03 3.92 5.77
CA CYS A 20 6.52 3.06 6.85
C CYS A 20 5.33 3.75 7.52
N ALA A 21 4.12 3.22 7.37
CA ALA A 21 2.97 3.68 8.14
C ALA A 21 3.19 3.34 9.62
N THR A 22 3.18 4.34 10.50
CA THR A 22 3.19 4.11 11.95
C THR A 22 1.77 4.20 12.52
N ARG A 23 1.60 3.78 13.78
CA ARG A 23 0.27 3.67 14.43
C ARG A 23 -0.48 4.99 14.50
N ASP A 24 0.25 6.08 14.73
CA ASP A 24 -0.33 7.39 15.07
C ASP A 24 -0.27 8.36 13.87
N ASP A 25 0.30 7.94 12.75
CA ASP A 25 0.32 8.73 11.51
C ASP A 25 -1.01 8.64 10.77
N PRO A 26 -1.40 9.70 10.02
CA PRO A 26 -2.47 9.57 9.04
C PRO A 26 -2.20 8.42 8.09
N ALA A 27 -3.22 7.57 7.89
CA ALA A 27 -3.15 6.49 6.91
C ALA A 27 -2.79 7.08 5.53
N PRO A 28 -1.84 6.48 4.80
CA PRO A 28 -1.46 7.04 3.51
C PRO A 28 -2.60 6.99 2.49
N PRO A 29 -2.77 8.05 1.68
CA PRO A 29 -3.84 8.11 0.71
C PRO A 29 -3.65 7.05 -0.36
N PHE A 30 -4.73 6.38 -0.74
CA PHE A 30 -4.72 5.40 -1.81
C PHE A 30 -6.02 5.43 -2.61
N CYS A 31 -5.90 5.11 -3.89
CA CYS A 31 -7.00 4.72 -4.74
C CYS A 31 -6.61 3.44 -5.48
N LEU A 32 -7.52 2.47 -5.52
CA LEU A 32 -7.31 1.19 -6.19
C LEU A 32 -8.53 0.79 -7.01
N ASP A 33 -8.29 0.08 -8.10
CA ASP A 33 -9.35 -0.59 -8.83
C ASP A 33 -9.63 -1.93 -8.15
N GLY A 34 -10.89 -2.16 -7.82
CA GLY A 34 -11.32 -3.37 -7.12
C GLY A 34 -12.65 -3.90 -7.64
N LEU A 35 -13.05 -5.04 -7.10
CA LEU A 35 -14.34 -5.64 -7.38
C LEU A 35 -15.25 -5.47 -6.15
N SER A 36 -16.39 -4.81 -6.32
CA SER A 36 -17.40 -4.67 -5.27
C SER A 36 -18.74 -5.14 -5.81
N LYS A 37 -19.35 -6.13 -5.14
CA LYS A 37 -20.63 -6.76 -5.56
C LYS A 37 -20.61 -7.20 -7.04
N GLY A 38 -19.49 -7.77 -7.50
CA GLY A 38 -19.32 -8.24 -8.88
C GLY A 38 -19.08 -7.14 -9.92
N GLN A 39 -19.02 -5.88 -9.53
CA GLN A 39 -18.74 -4.76 -10.45
C GLN A 39 -17.36 -4.17 -10.20
N LYS A 40 -16.68 -3.80 -11.29
CA LYS A 40 -15.42 -3.04 -11.21
C LYS A 40 -15.74 -1.66 -10.64
N LYS A 41 -15.04 -1.28 -9.58
CA LYS A 41 -15.18 0.02 -8.94
C LYS A 41 -13.80 0.55 -8.57
N ARG A 42 -13.58 1.83 -8.81
CA ARG A 42 -12.45 2.57 -8.23
C ARG A 42 -12.79 2.95 -6.80
N ILE A 43 -11.92 2.58 -5.86
CA ILE A 43 -12.11 2.75 -4.43
C ILE A 43 -11.00 3.67 -3.94
N CYS A 44 -11.37 4.87 -3.46
CA CYS A 44 -10.44 5.80 -2.83
C CYS A 44 -10.67 5.85 -1.32
N GLN A 45 -9.59 5.89 -0.54
CA GLN A 45 -9.63 5.93 0.92
C GLN A 45 -10.46 7.12 1.45
N GLU A 46 -10.41 8.25 0.76
CA GLU A 46 -11.09 9.49 1.14
C GLU A 46 -12.62 9.35 1.17
N GLU A 47 -13.20 8.46 0.36
CA GLU A 47 -14.65 8.19 0.33
C GLU A 47 -15.16 7.55 1.63
N TYR A 48 -14.26 7.00 2.46
CA TYR A 48 -14.59 6.30 3.72
C TYR A 48 -14.28 7.13 4.96
N ARG A 49 -13.95 8.43 4.82
CA ARG A 49 -13.75 9.32 5.97
C ARG A 49 -15.01 9.35 6.87
N GLY A 50 -14.78 9.31 8.18
CA GLY A 50 -15.85 9.22 9.18
C GLY A 50 -16.28 7.79 9.51
N ASN A 51 -15.79 6.78 8.77
CA ASN A 51 -15.98 5.37 9.07
C ASN A 51 -14.64 4.71 9.45
N TRP A 52 -14.71 3.61 10.19
CA TRP A 52 -13.56 2.74 10.37
C TRP A 52 -13.29 1.97 9.08
N LEU A 53 -12.04 1.98 8.62
CA LEU A 53 -11.57 1.28 7.43
C LEU A 53 -10.50 0.26 7.84
N TYR A 54 -10.72 -1.00 7.48
CA TYR A 54 -9.74 -2.08 7.66
C TYR A 54 -9.14 -2.45 6.30
N LEU A 55 -7.84 -2.22 6.13
CA LEU A 55 -7.09 -2.60 4.93
C LEU A 55 -6.20 -3.80 5.24
N VAL A 56 -6.44 -4.92 4.56
CA VAL A 56 -5.69 -6.16 4.73
C VAL A 56 -5.00 -6.51 3.42
N PHE A 57 -3.69 -6.72 3.48
CA PHE A 57 -2.91 -7.25 2.37
C PHE A 57 -2.76 -8.75 2.51
N TYR A 58 -2.86 -9.47 1.41
CA TYR A 58 -2.61 -10.91 1.33
C TYR A 58 -1.60 -11.18 0.20
N SER A 59 -1.00 -12.37 0.20
CA SER A 59 0.15 -12.70 -0.66
C SER A 59 -0.20 -12.75 -2.15
N SER A 60 -1.13 -13.62 -2.54
CA SER A 60 -1.58 -13.77 -3.94
C SER A 60 -2.94 -14.45 -4.00
N ASP A 61 -3.69 -14.15 -5.06
CA ASP A 61 -4.82 -14.98 -5.46
C ASP A 61 -4.32 -16.38 -5.84
N PHE A 62 -5.16 -17.40 -5.58
CA PHE A 62 -4.91 -18.80 -5.96
C PHE A 62 -3.57 -19.38 -5.48
N SER A 63 -3.20 -19.14 -4.22
CA SER A 63 -2.15 -19.95 -3.60
C SER A 63 -2.60 -21.42 -3.55
N PHE A 64 -1.75 -22.33 -4.01
CA PHE A 64 -2.03 -23.77 -3.99
C PHE A 64 -2.27 -24.24 -2.54
N VAL A 65 -3.43 -24.85 -2.29
CA VAL A 65 -3.76 -25.63 -1.09
C VAL A 65 -4.08 -27.04 -1.52
#